data_AF-A0A538U2M5-F1
#
_entry.id   AF-A0A538U2M5-F1
#
_cell.length_a   1.000
_cell.length_b   1.000
_cell.length_c   1.000
_cell.angle_alpha   90.00
_cell.angle_beta   90.00
_cell.angle_gamma   90.00
#
_symmetry.space_group_name_H-M   'P 1'
#
loop_
_entity.id
_entity.type
_entity.pdbx_description
1 polymer ?
#
loop_
_entity_poly.entity_id
_entity_poly.type
_entity_poly.pdbx_seq_one_letter_code
_entity_poly.pdbx_strand_id
1 'polypeptide(L)'
;MFPKGHPYYADVMGSHADVQAAKLDDVRDFFKRYYTPNNASLAIVGDIDIDNAKKLVEKYFGSIPRGPDVPSVQVQTPPITQERRAVMTDRVELPRVYLSWLTAPIFKPGDAEADVAAQILGSGKASRLYRSLVYDKKIAQDVSAGQQSLTLGSVFQVTATAKPGHTAEELETALNAQLDSLAKFGPTPEELDAAKNKITSSLIISLENLGGFS
;
A
#
# COMPACT_ATOMS: atom_id res chain seq x y z
N MET A 1 -12.96 1.40 -4.43
CA MET A 1 -12.93 1.55 -2.95
C MET A 1 -13.28 2.97 -2.55
N PHE A 2 -12.49 3.96 -2.97
CA PHE A 2 -12.77 5.38 -2.74
C PHE A 2 -13.93 5.91 -3.62
N PRO A 3 -14.70 6.91 -3.15
CA PRO A 3 -15.80 7.51 -3.91
C PRO A 3 -15.31 8.51 -4.96
N LYS A 4 -16.14 8.79 -5.97
CA LYS A 4 -15.87 9.84 -6.98
C LYS A 4 -15.62 11.19 -6.28
N GLY A 5 -14.57 11.89 -6.69
CA GLY A 5 -14.12 13.14 -6.06
C GLY A 5 -13.04 12.95 -5.00
N HIS A 6 -12.80 11.72 -4.54
CA HIS A 6 -11.64 11.41 -3.71
C HIS A 6 -10.35 11.33 -4.56
N PRO A 7 -9.19 11.84 -4.11
CA PRO A 7 -7.94 11.78 -4.86
C PRO A 7 -7.48 10.36 -5.23
N TYR A 8 -7.76 9.38 -4.38
CA TYR A 8 -7.51 7.95 -4.64
C TYR A 8 -8.62 7.24 -5.45
N TYR A 9 -9.55 7.98 -6.05
CA TYR A 9 -10.60 7.39 -6.90
C TYR A 9 -10.05 6.92 -8.25
N ALA A 10 -9.23 7.75 -8.89
CA ALA A 10 -8.67 7.49 -10.20
C ALA A 10 -7.37 6.69 -10.09
N ASP A 11 -7.07 5.91 -11.13
CA ASP A 11 -5.74 5.36 -11.32
C ASP A 11 -4.73 6.52 -11.45
N VAL A 12 -3.52 6.33 -10.93
CA VAL A 12 -2.42 7.28 -11.07
C VAL A 12 -2.08 7.55 -12.53
N MET A 13 -2.26 6.54 -13.42
CA MET A 13 -2.08 6.70 -14.86
C MET A 13 -3.16 7.58 -15.52
N GLY A 14 -4.22 7.92 -14.78
CA GLY A 14 -5.39 8.63 -15.32
C GLY A 14 -6.22 7.76 -16.27
N SER A 15 -7.23 8.35 -16.89
CA SER A 15 -7.98 7.68 -17.95
C SER A 15 -7.33 7.88 -19.31
N HIS A 16 -7.57 6.97 -20.26
CA HIS A 16 -7.08 7.12 -21.64
C HIS A 16 -7.52 8.45 -22.27
N ALA A 17 -8.74 8.89 -21.97
CA ALA A 17 -9.27 10.16 -22.43
C ALA A 17 -8.52 11.37 -21.84
N ASP A 18 -8.20 11.33 -20.54
CA ASP A 18 -7.44 12.40 -19.88
C ASP A 18 -6.03 12.51 -20.46
N VAL A 19 -5.37 11.36 -20.71
CA VAL A 19 -4.03 11.33 -21.33
C VAL A 19 -4.05 11.91 -22.74
N GLN A 20 -5.07 11.60 -23.55
CA GLN A 20 -5.20 12.16 -24.89
C GLN A 20 -5.55 13.65 -24.91
N ALA A 21 -6.27 14.14 -23.90
CA ALA A 21 -6.70 15.53 -23.81
C ALA A 21 -5.62 16.47 -23.23
N ALA A 22 -4.62 15.92 -22.54
CA ALA A 22 -3.57 16.68 -21.87
C ALA A 22 -2.79 17.57 -22.85
N LYS A 23 -2.66 18.86 -22.52
CA LYS A 23 -1.89 19.84 -23.30
C LYS A 23 -0.56 20.12 -22.63
N LEU A 24 0.41 20.59 -23.42
CA LEU A 24 1.72 21.00 -22.92
C LEU A 24 1.62 22.07 -21.82
N ASP A 25 0.66 23.00 -21.94
CA ASP A 25 0.46 24.05 -20.96
C ASP A 25 -0.11 23.50 -19.64
N ASP A 26 -0.96 22.47 -19.66
CA ASP A 26 -1.45 21.81 -18.44
C ASP A 26 -0.28 21.20 -17.64
N VAL A 27 0.68 20.57 -18.33
CA VAL A 27 1.88 19.98 -17.73
C VAL A 27 2.79 21.07 -17.16
N ARG A 28 2.99 22.17 -17.90
CA ARG A 28 3.80 23.30 -17.44
C ARG A 28 3.20 23.96 -16.20
N ASP A 29 1.89 24.13 -16.18
CA ASP A 29 1.19 24.76 -15.07
C ASP A 29 1.19 23.85 -13.83
N PHE A 30 1.04 22.54 -14.03
CA PHE A 30 1.23 21.55 -12.96
C PHE A 30 2.65 21.63 -12.37
N PHE A 31 3.68 21.64 -13.22
CA PHE A 31 5.07 21.74 -12.78
C PHE A 31 5.31 23.04 -11.98
N LYS A 32 4.93 24.20 -12.53
CA LYS A 32 5.09 25.50 -11.85
C LYS A 32 4.37 25.57 -10.51
N ARG A 33 3.24 24.87 -10.38
CA ARG A 33 2.43 24.86 -9.15
C ARG A 33 2.97 23.94 -8.08
N TYR A 34 3.41 22.73 -8.45
CA TYR A 34 3.72 21.67 -7.49
C TYR A 34 5.22 21.39 -7.32
N TYR A 35 6.06 21.70 -8.30
CA TYR A 35 7.52 21.49 -8.24
C TYR A 35 8.24 22.76 -7.76
N THR A 36 7.92 23.17 -6.54
CA THR A 36 8.44 24.40 -5.92
C THR A 36 9.28 24.06 -4.69
N PRO A 37 10.30 24.87 -4.32
CA PRO A 37 11.16 24.55 -3.17
C PRO A 37 10.41 24.43 -1.84
N ASN A 38 9.31 25.18 -1.67
CA ASN A 38 8.45 25.11 -0.50
C ASN A 38 7.50 23.89 -0.48
N ASN A 39 7.52 23.05 -1.52
CA ASN A 39 6.79 21.78 -1.61
C ASN A 39 7.74 20.60 -1.91
N ALA A 40 9.04 20.77 -1.67
CA ALA A 40 10.07 19.76 -1.93
C ALA A 40 10.92 19.50 -0.68
N SER A 41 11.39 18.26 -0.53
CA SER A 41 12.33 17.84 0.51
C SER A 41 13.55 17.18 -0.14
N LEU A 42 14.75 17.54 0.31
CA LEU A 42 16.01 16.93 -0.13
C LEU A 42 16.55 16.03 0.99
N ALA A 43 16.75 14.75 0.68
CA ALA A 43 17.41 13.78 1.56
C ALA A 43 18.80 13.44 0.99
N ILE A 44 19.84 13.59 1.81
CA ILE A 44 21.21 13.17 1.49
C ILE A 44 21.63 12.17 2.57
N VAL A 45 21.94 10.95 2.17
CA VAL A 45 22.21 9.83 3.08
C VAL A 45 23.52 9.14 2.67
N GLY A 46 24.40 8.92 3.64
CA GLY A 46 25.71 8.30 3.43
C GLY A 46 26.75 8.82 4.42
N ASP A 47 28.00 8.43 4.19
CA ASP A 47 29.16 9.02 4.85
C ASP A 47 29.44 10.40 4.23
N ILE A 48 28.91 11.45 4.85
CA ILE A 48 28.97 12.82 4.33
C ILE A 48 29.51 13.80 5.37
N ASP A 49 30.30 14.76 4.91
CA ASP A 49 30.62 15.95 5.68
C ASP A 49 29.43 16.92 5.64
N ILE A 50 28.78 17.12 6.80
CA ILE A 50 27.53 17.89 6.90
C ILE A 50 27.74 19.35 6.49
N ASP A 51 28.87 19.95 6.84
CA ASP A 51 29.12 21.37 6.56
C ASP A 51 29.36 21.61 5.07
N ASN A 52 30.12 20.74 4.42
CA ASN A 52 30.32 20.76 2.98
C ASN A 52 29.02 20.46 2.24
N ALA A 53 28.23 19.48 2.69
CA ALA A 53 26.93 19.17 2.10
C ALA A 53 26.00 20.38 2.15
N LYS A 54 25.89 21.07 3.30
CA LYS A 54 25.08 22.29 3.42
C LYS A 54 25.57 23.41 2.49
N LYS A 55 26.89 23.62 2.38
CA LYS A 55 27.46 24.61 1.44
C LYS A 55 27.10 24.29 -0.01
N LEU A 56 27.14 23.03 -0.41
CA LEU A 56 26.75 22.60 -1.76
C LEU A 56 25.25 22.76 -2.00
N VAL A 57 24.42 22.39 -1.01
CA VAL A 57 22.96 22.59 -1.09
C VAL A 57 22.63 24.07 -1.27
N GLU A 58 23.24 24.95 -0.48
CA GLU A 58 23.05 26.40 -0.61
C GLU A 58 23.54 26.91 -1.98
N LYS A 59 24.72 26.46 -2.42
CA LYS A 59 25.30 26.84 -3.72
C LYS A 59 24.38 26.48 -4.90
N TYR A 60 23.78 25.28 -4.90
CA TYR A 60 23.01 24.79 -6.05
C TYR A 60 21.52 25.08 -5.95
N PHE A 61 20.94 25.13 -4.76
CA PHE A 61 19.50 25.27 -4.55
C PHE A 61 19.09 26.56 -3.83
N GLY A 62 20.01 27.25 -3.13
CA GLY A 62 19.69 28.43 -2.32
C GLY A 62 19.19 29.64 -3.13
N SER A 63 19.56 29.72 -4.42
CA SER A 63 19.08 30.78 -5.31
C SER A 63 17.69 30.52 -5.90
N ILE A 64 17.10 29.34 -5.70
CA ILE A 64 15.80 29.00 -6.26
C ILE A 64 14.70 29.72 -5.47
N PRO A 65 13.87 30.57 -6.11
CA PRO A 65 12.85 31.32 -5.40
C PRO A 65 11.75 30.40 -4.87
N ARG A 66 11.15 30.80 -3.75
CA ARG A 66 9.90 30.20 -3.25
C ARG A 66 8.83 30.26 -4.34
N GLY A 67 8.08 29.18 -4.51
CA GLY A 67 6.93 29.13 -5.41
C GLY A 67 5.60 29.39 -4.70
N PRO A 68 4.46 29.24 -5.41
CA PRO A 68 3.15 29.34 -4.80
C PRO A 68 2.96 28.34 -3.64
N ASP A 69 2.08 28.68 -2.71
CA ASP A 69 1.67 27.76 -1.66
C ASP A 69 0.81 26.64 -2.24
N VAL A 70 1.14 25.41 -1.85
CA VAL A 70 0.36 24.21 -2.22
C VAL A 70 -0.62 23.92 -1.09
N PRO A 71 -1.94 24.01 -1.33
CA PRO A 71 -2.92 23.74 -0.30
C PRO A 71 -2.88 22.26 0.10
N SER A 72 -3.06 22.00 1.39
CA SER A 72 -3.22 20.62 1.86
C SER A 72 -4.50 20.02 1.32
N VAL A 73 -4.43 18.77 0.88
CA VAL A 73 -5.60 18.04 0.41
C VAL A 73 -6.38 17.56 1.63
N GLN A 74 -7.50 18.22 1.91
CA GLN A 74 -8.44 17.78 2.93
C GLN A 74 -9.59 17.03 2.26
N VAL A 75 -9.67 15.73 2.51
CA VAL A 75 -10.77 14.89 2.06
C VAL A 75 -11.16 13.95 3.19
N GLN A 76 -12.45 13.72 3.35
CA GLN A 76 -12.96 12.68 4.23
C GLN A 76 -13.22 11.44 3.39
N THR A 77 -12.65 10.32 3.81
CA THR A 77 -12.96 9.01 3.24
C THR A 77 -14.19 8.44 3.96
N PRO A 78 -15.37 8.40 3.32
CA PRO A 78 -16.55 7.85 3.96
C PRO A 78 -16.38 6.33 4.16
N PRO A 79 -16.98 5.76 5.22
CA PRO A 79 -16.93 4.32 5.46
C PRO A 79 -17.66 3.55 4.35
N ILE A 80 -17.20 2.33 4.08
CA ILE A 80 -17.94 1.37 3.27
C ILE A 80 -18.97 0.69 4.19
N THR A 81 -20.26 0.96 3.95
CA THR A 81 -21.36 0.46 4.78
C THR A 81 -21.96 -0.85 4.29
N GLN A 82 -21.59 -1.30 3.09
CA GLN A 82 -22.05 -2.55 2.50
C GLN A 82 -20.96 -3.16 1.64
N GLU A 83 -20.95 -4.48 1.55
CA GLU A 83 -20.10 -5.20 0.61
C GLU A 83 -20.38 -4.74 -0.83
N ARG A 84 -19.31 -4.59 -1.61
CA ARG A 84 -19.39 -4.35 -3.05
C ARG A 84 -18.62 -5.46 -3.74
N ARG A 85 -19.27 -6.14 -4.68
CA ARG A 85 -18.71 -7.27 -5.42
C ARG A 85 -18.70 -6.99 -6.91
N ALA A 86 -17.59 -7.32 -7.55
CA ALA A 86 -17.46 -7.32 -9.00
C ALA A 86 -16.79 -8.63 -9.43
N VAL A 87 -17.31 -9.25 -10.49
CA VAL A 87 -16.69 -10.40 -11.13
C VAL A 87 -16.27 -9.96 -12.52
N MET A 88 -15.00 -10.15 -12.84
CA MET A 88 -14.44 -9.81 -14.15
C MET A 88 -13.93 -11.08 -14.81
N THR A 89 -14.26 -11.24 -16.08
CA THR A 89 -13.75 -12.32 -16.92
C THR A 89 -12.80 -11.71 -17.93
N ASP A 90 -11.59 -12.25 -17.99
CA ASP A 90 -10.57 -11.85 -18.95
C ASP A 90 -9.80 -13.10 -19.40
N ARG A 91 -8.82 -12.95 -20.30
CA ARG A 91 -7.91 -14.00 -20.76
C ARG A 91 -6.91 -14.38 -19.67
N VAL A 92 -7.41 -14.93 -18.57
CA VAL A 92 -6.64 -15.41 -17.41
C VAL A 92 -6.81 -16.92 -17.28
N GLU A 93 -5.72 -17.63 -16.97
CA GLU A 93 -5.73 -19.09 -16.84
C GLU A 93 -6.32 -19.56 -15.50
N LEU A 94 -6.15 -18.76 -14.44
CA LEU A 94 -6.50 -19.12 -13.08
C LEU A 94 -7.38 -18.04 -12.44
N PRO A 95 -8.48 -18.43 -11.78
CA PRO A 95 -9.28 -17.50 -10.98
C PRO A 95 -8.45 -16.83 -9.89
N ARG A 96 -8.72 -15.55 -9.64
CA ARG A 96 -8.05 -14.77 -8.60
C ARG A 96 -9.07 -13.99 -7.78
N VAL A 97 -8.90 -14.01 -6.46
CA VAL A 97 -9.76 -13.31 -5.50
C VAL A 97 -9.00 -12.15 -4.89
N TYR A 98 -9.67 -11.00 -4.79
CA TYR A 98 -9.21 -9.80 -4.10
C TYR A 98 -10.26 -9.41 -3.07
N LEU A 99 -9.88 -9.46 -1.79
CA LEU A 99 -10.68 -8.91 -0.68
C LEU A 99 -10.00 -7.64 -0.21
N SER A 100 -10.74 -6.55 -0.08
CA SER A 100 -10.17 -5.25 0.27
C SER A 100 -11.05 -4.45 1.20
N TRP A 101 -10.42 -3.76 2.15
CA TRP A 101 -11.07 -2.93 3.16
C TRP A 101 -10.41 -1.57 3.22
N LEU A 102 -11.19 -0.53 3.54
CA LEU A 102 -10.63 0.76 3.94
C LEU A 102 -10.17 0.67 5.39
N THR A 103 -8.95 1.11 5.65
CA THR A 103 -8.34 1.16 6.99
C THR A 103 -7.91 2.58 7.34
N ALA A 104 -7.48 2.78 8.59
CA ALA A 104 -7.06 4.08 9.10
C ALA A 104 -5.89 4.65 8.27
N PRO A 105 -5.81 5.98 8.08
CA PRO A 105 -4.68 6.61 7.41
C PRO A 105 -3.35 6.26 8.07
N ILE A 106 -2.25 6.38 7.32
CA ILE A 106 -0.90 6.10 7.83
C ILE A 106 -0.62 6.82 9.14
N PHE A 107 0.01 6.12 10.09
CA PHE A 107 0.34 6.61 11.43
C PHE A 107 -0.87 6.99 12.31
N LYS A 108 -2.08 6.54 11.96
CA LYS A 108 -3.26 6.63 12.83
C LYS A 108 -3.52 5.28 13.52
N PRO A 109 -4.21 5.27 14.68
CA PRO A 109 -4.60 4.02 15.34
C PRO A 109 -5.35 3.09 14.38
N GLY A 110 -4.92 1.83 14.32
CA GLY A 110 -5.43 0.82 13.39
C GLY A 110 -4.52 0.56 12.17
N ASP A 111 -3.60 1.46 11.83
CA ASP A 111 -2.68 1.28 10.70
C ASP A 111 -1.60 0.24 11.01
N ALA A 112 -0.86 0.43 12.11
CA ALA A 112 0.19 -0.51 12.53
C ALA A 112 -0.39 -1.88 12.93
N GLU A 113 -1.58 -1.90 13.53
CA GLU A 113 -2.30 -3.13 13.84
C GLU A 113 -2.70 -3.89 12.58
N ALA A 114 -3.09 -3.18 11.51
CA ALA A 114 -3.36 -3.78 10.21
C ALA A 114 -2.09 -4.35 9.57
N ASP A 115 -0.95 -3.67 9.67
CA ASP A 115 0.34 -4.21 9.22
C ASP A 115 0.69 -5.52 9.93
N VAL A 116 0.54 -5.56 11.26
CA VAL A 116 0.77 -6.79 12.05
C VAL A 116 -0.20 -7.89 11.62
N ALA A 117 -1.48 -7.58 11.43
CA ALA A 117 -2.46 -8.53 10.94
C ALA A 117 -2.11 -9.07 9.54
N ALA A 118 -1.63 -8.23 8.62
CA ALA A 118 -1.16 -8.64 7.31
C ALA A 118 0.01 -9.62 7.41
N GLN A 119 0.97 -9.36 8.30
CA GLN A 119 2.11 -10.25 8.51
C GLN A 119 1.66 -11.64 8.99
N ILE A 120 0.76 -11.69 9.96
CA ILE A 120 0.23 -12.95 10.51
C ILE A 120 -0.59 -13.72 9.47
N LEU A 121 -1.42 -13.00 8.70
CA LEU A 121 -2.30 -13.61 7.73
C LEU A 121 -1.56 -14.12 6.50
N GLY A 122 -0.67 -13.32 5.89
CA GLY A 122 -0.18 -13.59 4.54
C GLY A 122 1.31 -13.42 4.30
N SER A 123 2.14 -13.17 5.33
CA SER A 123 3.59 -13.01 5.13
C SER A 123 4.36 -14.32 5.31
N GLY A 124 4.86 -14.83 4.19
CA GLY A 124 5.72 -16.01 4.15
C GLY A 124 5.01 -17.33 4.45
N LYS A 125 5.79 -18.42 4.48
CA LYS A 125 5.27 -19.80 4.51
C LYS A 125 4.65 -20.21 5.85
N ALA A 126 4.93 -19.47 6.92
CA ALA A 126 4.38 -19.73 8.25
C ALA A 126 3.05 -19.02 8.50
N SER A 127 2.63 -18.12 7.60
CA SER A 127 1.39 -17.35 7.75
C SER A 127 0.14 -18.23 7.69
N ARG A 128 -0.93 -17.78 8.35
CA ARG A 128 -2.19 -18.54 8.46
C ARG A 128 -2.76 -18.90 7.09
N LEU A 129 -2.80 -17.93 6.17
CA LEU A 129 -3.36 -18.12 4.84
C LEU A 129 -2.50 -19.07 4.00
N TYR A 130 -1.17 -18.93 4.03
CA TYR A 130 -0.29 -19.82 3.28
C TYR A 130 -0.43 -21.26 3.78
N ARG A 131 -0.36 -21.47 5.10
CA ARG A 131 -0.49 -22.80 5.70
C ARG A 131 -1.82 -23.45 5.32
N SER A 132 -2.92 -22.71 5.48
CA SER A 132 -4.26 -23.25 5.22
C SER A 132 -4.53 -23.47 3.73
N LEU A 133 -4.38 -22.44 2.89
CA LEU A 133 -4.83 -22.48 1.49
C LEU A 133 -3.81 -23.13 0.55
N VAL A 134 -2.51 -22.91 0.75
CA VAL A 134 -1.45 -23.37 -0.15
C VAL A 134 -0.92 -24.75 0.25
N TYR A 135 -0.66 -24.95 1.54
CA TYR A 135 -0.01 -26.17 2.05
C TYR A 135 -1.01 -27.27 2.41
N ASP A 136 -1.97 -27.00 3.29
CA ASP A 136 -2.91 -28.00 3.81
C ASP A 136 -4.00 -28.34 2.79
N LYS A 137 -4.79 -27.34 2.38
CA LYS A 137 -5.92 -27.52 1.44
C LYS A 137 -5.48 -27.65 -0.02
N LYS A 138 -4.32 -27.06 -0.36
CA LYS A 138 -3.74 -27.04 -1.72
C LYS A 138 -4.66 -26.42 -2.78
N ILE A 139 -5.55 -25.51 -2.41
CA ILE A 139 -6.51 -24.84 -3.29
C ILE A 139 -5.94 -23.57 -3.93
N ALA A 140 -4.92 -22.96 -3.32
CA ALA A 140 -4.28 -21.74 -3.81
C ALA A 140 -2.85 -22.00 -4.30
N GLN A 141 -2.47 -21.35 -5.40
CA GLN A 141 -1.08 -21.30 -5.88
C GLN A 141 -0.25 -20.32 -5.04
N ASP A 142 -0.82 -19.15 -4.78
CA ASP A 142 -0.26 -18.11 -3.94
C ASP A 142 -1.35 -17.42 -3.13
N VAL A 143 -0.94 -16.83 -2.01
CA VAL A 143 -1.77 -15.98 -1.18
C VAL A 143 -0.90 -14.95 -0.48
N SER A 144 -1.39 -13.71 -0.39
CA SER A 144 -0.73 -12.61 0.29
C SER A 144 -1.75 -11.72 0.98
N ALA A 145 -1.34 -11.11 2.09
CA ALA A 145 -2.08 -10.05 2.75
C ALA A 145 -1.15 -8.84 2.93
N GLY A 146 -1.68 -7.63 2.82
CA GLY A 146 -0.89 -6.42 2.93
C GLY A 146 -1.74 -5.24 3.39
N GLN A 147 -1.13 -4.36 4.16
CA GLN A 147 -1.64 -3.04 4.49
C GLN A 147 -0.92 -2.03 3.58
N GLN A 148 -1.68 -1.30 2.78
CA GLN A 148 -1.21 -0.17 2.00
C GLN A 148 -1.50 1.10 2.78
N SER A 149 -0.51 1.55 3.56
CA SER A 149 -0.63 2.75 4.40
C SER A 149 -0.56 4.03 3.56
N LEU A 150 -1.64 4.80 3.53
CA LEU A 150 -1.80 6.00 2.72
C LEU A 150 -2.28 7.19 3.57
N THR A 151 -1.97 8.41 3.12
CA THR A 151 -2.22 9.64 3.90
C THR A 151 -3.69 10.03 4.01
N LEU A 152 -4.51 9.75 2.98
CA LEU A 152 -5.92 10.14 2.94
C LEU A 152 -6.91 9.02 3.30
N GLY A 153 -6.38 7.84 3.64
CA GLY A 153 -7.14 6.62 3.93
C GLY A 153 -6.44 5.42 3.30
N SER A 154 -6.17 4.41 4.12
CA SER A 154 -5.36 3.25 3.74
C SER A 154 -6.24 2.10 3.24
N VAL A 155 -5.59 1.08 2.66
CA VAL A 155 -6.26 -0.11 2.14
C VAL A 155 -5.60 -1.37 2.69
N PHE A 156 -6.37 -2.22 3.37
CA PHE A 156 -5.95 -3.59 3.66
C PHE A 156 -6.44 -4.50 2.54
N GLN A 157 -5.58 -5.35 2.01
CA GLN A 157 -5.92 -6.26 0.92
C GLN A 157 -5.42 -7.67 1.18
N VAL A 158 -6.26 -8.65 0.84
CA VAL A 158 -5.90 -10.05 0.74
C VAL A 158 -6.13 -10.50 -0.70
N THR A 159 -5.13 -11.17 -1.26
CA THR A 159 -5.14 -11.63 -2.64
C THR A 159 -4.75 -13.09 -2.68
N ALA A 160 -5.48 -13.90 -3.44
CA ALA A 160 -5.16 -15.32 -3.64
C ALA A 160 -5.46 -15.77 -5.07
N THR A 161 -4.56 -16.56 -5.64
CA THR A 161 -4.71 -17.16 -6.97
C THR A 161 -5.01 -18.65 -6.82
N ALA A 162 -6.03 -19.15 -7.52
CA ALA A 162 -6.46 -20.54 -7.42
C ALA A 162 -5.46 -21.47 -8.11
N LYS A 163 -5.34 -22.71 -7.65
CA LYS A 163 -4.71 -23.77 -8.45
C LYS A 163 -5.67 -24.25 -9.55
N PRO A 164 -5.16 -24.88 -10.62
CA PRO A 164 -5.99 -25.50 -11.64
C PRO A 164 -7.05 -26.43 -11.01
N GLY A 165 -8.32 -26.26 -11.41
CA GLY A 165 -9.45 -27.06 -10.91
C GLY A 165 -10.15 -26.51 -9.66
N HIS A 166 -9.66 -25.41 -9.07
CA HIS A 166 -10.30 -24.73 -7.92
C HIS A 166 -10.98 -23.44 -8.34
N THR A 167 -12.02 -23.02 -7.62
CA THR A 167 -12.83 -21.86 -7.98
C THR A 167 -12.53 -20.64 -7.10
N ALA A 168 -12.97 -19.46 -7.56
CA ALA A 168 -12.86 -18.23 -6.78
C ALA A 168 -13.69 -18.30 -5.48
N GLU A 169 -14.88 -18.92 -5.52
CA GLU A 169 -15.76 -19.06 -4.37
C GLU A 169 -15.16 -19.98 -3.30
N GLU A 170 -14.45 -21.03 -3.71
CA GLU A 170 -13.73 -21.92 -2.79
C GLU A 170 -12.60 -21.17 -2.08
N LEU A 171 -11.82 -20.38 -2.82
CA LEU A 171 -10.79 -19.53 -2.24
C LEU A 171 -11.38 -18.52 -1.26
N GLU A 172 -12.40 -17.78 -1.68
CA GLU A 172 -13.03 -16.75 -0.87
C GLU A 172 -13.56 -17.31 0.46
N THR A 173 -14.23 -18.47 0.41
CA THR A 173 -14.72 -19.15 1.61
C THR A 173 -13.58 -19.50 2.56
N ALA A 174 -12.45 -19.99 2.03
CA ALA A 174 -11.27 -20.32 2.84
C ALA A 174 -10.57 -19.07 3.39
N LEU A 175 -10.49 -17.98 2.61
CA LEU A 175 -9.97 -16.68 3.06
C LEU A 175 -10.80 -16.13 4.22
N ASN A 176 -12.12 -16.06 4.05
CA ASN A 176 -13.03 -15.56 5.07
C ASN A 176 -12.95 -16.38 6.35
N ALA A 177 -12.85 -17.72 6.26
CA ALA A 177 -12.69 -18.56 7.46
C ALA A 177 -11.43 -18.22 8.28
N GLN A 178 -10.31 -17.86 7.63
CA GLN A 178 -9.08 -17.46 8.34
C GLN A 178 -9.19 -16.04 8.90
N LEU A 179 -9.82 -15.12 8.16
CA LEU A 179 -10.08 -13.76 8.61
C LEU A 179 -11.01 -13.74 9.83
N ASP A 180 -12.11 -14.48 9.77
CA ASP A 180 -13.08 -14.64 10.86
C ASP A 180 -12.45 -15.28 12.10
N SER A 181 -11.58 -16.29 11.90
CA SER A 181 -10.83 -16.92 12.98
C SER A 181 -9.92 -15.91 13.68
N LEU A 182 -9.17 -15.10 12.92
CA LEU A 182 -8.32 -14.06 13.49
C LEU A 182 -9.14 -12.98 14.20
N ALA A 183 -10.27 -12.55 13.62
CA ALA A 183 -11.14 -11.55 14.23
C ALA A 183 -11.79 -12.05 15.53
N LYS A 184 -12.19 -13.32 15.58
CA LYS A 184 -12.88 -13.91 16.73
C LYS A 184 -11.95 -14.29 17.88
N PHE A 185 -10.81 -14.89 17.56
CA PHE A 185 -9.91 -15.48 18.56
C PHE A 185 -8.63 -14.68 18.78
N GLY A 186 -8.33 -13.73 17.89
CA GLY A 186 -7.06 -13.02 17.88
C GLY A 186 -5.89 -13.88 17.38
N PRO A 187 -4.70 -13.27 17.28
CA PRO A 187 -3.46 -14.00 17.07
C PRO A 187 -3.03 -14.72 18.34
N THR A 188 -2.29 -15.82 18.20
CA THR A 188 -1.59 -16.40 19.34
C THR A 188 -0.40 -15.50 19.74
N PRO A 189 0.12 -15.62 20.98
CA PRO A 189 1.33 -14.89 21.39
C PRO A 189 2.51 -15.12 20.44
N GLU A 190 2.71 -16.36 19.97
CA GLU A 190 3.80 -16.74 19.08
C GLU A 190 3.67 -16.10 17.70
N GLU A 191 2.45 -16.04 17.16
CA GLU A 191 2.19 -15.36 15.88
C GLU A 191 2.45 -13.86 15.99
N LEU A 192 2.02 -13.25 17.10
CA LEU A 192 2.22 -11.83 17.35
C LEU A 192 3.71 -11.50 17.50
N ASP A 193 4.45 -12.29 18.26
CA ASP A 193 5.89 -12.09 18.46
C ASP A 193 6.67 -12.33 17.17
N ALA A 194 6.31 -13.38 16.41
CA ALA A 194 6.92 -13.65 15.10
C ALA A 194 6.68 -12.49 14.12
N ALA A 195 5.46 -11.94 14.07
CA ALA A 195 5.13 -10.80 13.22
C ALA A 195 5.92 -9.54 13.60
N LYS A 196 5.99 -9.21 14.90
CA LYS A 196 6.79 -8.08 15.41
C LYS A 196 8.27 -8.23 15.09
N ASN A 197 8.80 -9.44 15.28
CA ASN A 197 10.21 -9.74 14.96
C ASN A 197 10.46 -9.60 13.46
N LYS A 198 9.53 -10.07 12.62
CA LYS A 198 9.66 -9.93 11.16
C LYS A 198 9.64 -8.48 10.71
N ILE A 199 8.73 -7.66 11.25
CA ILE A 199 8.66 -6.22 10.96
C ILE A 199 9.95 -5.54 11.40
N THR A 200 10.38 -5.76 12.65
CA THR A 200 11.60 -5.16 13.21
C THR A 200 12.84 -5.53 12.41
N SER A 201 13.02 -6.82 12.09
CA SER A 201 14.15 -7.28 11.29
C SER A 201 14.12 -6.69 9.88
N SER A 202 12.95 -6.57 9.26
CA SER A 202 12.82 -5.96 7.92
C SER A 202 13.20 -4.48 7.96
N LEU A 203 12.82 -3.77 9.02
CA LEU A 203 13.23 -2.38 9.25
C LEU A 203 14.75 -2.28 9.43
N ILE A 204 15.37 -3.11 10.27
CA ILE A 204 16.83 -3.09 10.47
C ILE A 204 17.56 -3.32 9.15
N ILE A 205 17.17 -4.35 8.39
CA ILE A 205 17.76 -4.65 7.07
C ILE A 205 17.57 -3.47 6.10
N SER A 206 16.41 -2.79 6.16
CA SER A 206 16.19 -1.60 5.31
C SER A 206 17.13 -0.44 5.65
N LEU A 207 17.57 -0.31 6.91
CA LEU A 207 18.47 0.73 7.38
C LEU A 207 19.96 0.42 7.08
N GLU A 208 20.31 -0.83 6.82
CA GLU A 208 21.68 -1.23 6.43
C GLU A 208 22.03 -0.78 5.01
N ASN A 209 21.03 -0.55 4.16
CA ASN A 209 21.24 -0.15 2.78
C ASN A 209 21.17 1.37 2.61
N LEU A 210 22.25 1.96 2.08
CA LEU A 210 22.26 3.35 1.61
C LEU A 210 21.45 3.43 0.30
N GLY A 211 20.23 3.94 0.39
CA GLY A 211 19.30 4.03 -0.73
C GLY A 211 18.30 2.87 -0.74
N GLY A 212 17.04 3.23 -0.92
CA GLY A 212 15.87 2.34 -0.93
C GLY A 212 14.58 3.12 -1.20
N PHE A 213 14.71 4.25 -1.91
CA PHE A 213 13.59 5.10 -2.27
C PHE A 213 12.87 4.46 -3.47
N SER A 214 11.99 3.51 -3.21
CA SER A 214 11.03 2.97 -4.18
C SER A 214 9.66 2.84 -3.54
#